data_AF-A0AAD7YK16-F1
#
_entry.id   AF-A0AAD7YK16-F1
#
_cell.length_a   1.000
_cell.length_b   1.000
_cell.length_c   1.000
_cell.angle_alpha   90.00
_cell.angle_beta   90.00
_cell.angle_gamma   90.00
#
_symmetry.space_group_name_H-M   'P 1'
#
loop_
_entity.id
_entity.type
_entity.pdbx_description
1 polymer ?
#
loop_
_entity_poly.entity_id
_entity_poly.type
_entity_poly.pdbx_seq_one_letter_code
_entity_poly.pdbx_strand_id
1 'polypeptide(L)'
;MDKQKTLICGDVNGNFKALFSRVESIVKKSGPFDVLLCAGNFFGDDNSQLDAYKMGTRKVPVTTYVFGPSKSEHVPLYCEEGAEIVPNVIYMGKRGIFTTSADVKIAYLTGLSRRELGKEIPMCTFEPSDCSAVRDACLRGQSEYRGVDVLITTLWPAGIQQDEITKVDIEEENLSNLLAWLAMHIKPRYHVVPSPDKHYERQPYRNLSVHQDYREGATRFIALAPVGNKEKEKWIYACSLQPISKMRVTDLLQGTTDETACPYDPELMKQHQPGKVVKFSGNGQYFFNMDAQEDDQGKRKRKGRDDHPERKKKEFDPESCWFCLSSPSVEKHLVISVGSHCYLALAKGPLTPYHVLILPITHHQASTRIPEEIVDEIKKFKEALKRFYGSMEKYVVFFERNYKTSHMQIQCVPVPRACESQLLEVFQDEAGINSIQMEVLPPYADMRQVALPGAPYFHAELPSGDQIYVKAKQHFPLHFGRDVLSCPQILNCEDKADWRQCQLSREEEVEHVKNFREKFRSFDFTADADSDSD
;
A
#
# COMPACT_ATOMS: atom_id res chain seq x y z
N MET A 1 12.29 24.23 -24.12
CA MET A 1 11.71 23.15 -23.28
C MET A 1 12.90 22.40 -22.72
N ASP A 2 13.29 22.75 -21.51
CA ASP A 2 14.62 22.39 -21.00
C ASP A 2 14.62 20.93 -20.56
N LYS A 3 15.37 20.11 -21.29
CA LYS A 3 15.69 18.74 -20.91
C LYS A 3 16.79 18.79 -19.86
N GLN A 4 16.63 18.06 -18.78
CA GLN A 4 17.68 17.93 -17.78
C GLN A 4 18.75 16.96 -18.26
N LYS A 5 20.02 17.38 -18.24
CA LYS A 5 21.15 16.51 -18.49
C LYS A 5 21.59 15.84 -17.20
N THR A 6 21.39 14.53 -17.12
CA THR A 6 21.63 13.73 -15.92
C THR A 6 22.72 12.69 -16.17
N LEU A 7 23.69 12.62 -15.27
CA LEU A 7 24.65 11.52 -15.18
C LEU A 7 24.20 10.55 -14.09
N ILE A 8 24.36 9.26 -14.33
CA ILE A 8 24.05 8.21 -13.35
C ILE A 8 25.24 7.26 -13.29
N CYS A 9 25.73 6.96 -12.09
CA CYS A 9 26.82 6.01 -11.88
C CYS A 9 26.40 4.84 -10.98
N GLY A 10 27.03 3.68 -11.18
CA GLY A 10 26.89 2.50 -10.32
C GLY A 10 27.67 2.64 -9.01
N ASP A 11 28.20 1.52 -8.50
CA ASP A 11 28.97 1.49 -7.26
C ASP A 11 30.29 2.26 -7.38
N VAL A 12 30.52 3.22 -6.50
CA VAL A 12 31.77 4.02 -6.43
C VAL A 12 32.80 3.31 -5.56
N ASN A 13 32.39 2.68 -4.46
CA ASN A 13 33.26 1.93 -3.54
C ASN A 13 34.54 2.70 -3.15
N GLY A 14 34.44 4.01 -2.84
CA GLY A 14 35.59 4.83 -2.44
C GLY A 14 36.46 5.37 -3.58
N ASN A 15 36.21 5.00 -4.85
CA ASN A 15 36.99 5.44 -6.02
C ASN A 15 36.66 6.87 -6.50
N PHE A 16 36.61 7.84 -5.58
CA PHE A 16 36.16 9.21 -5.84
C PHE A 16 36.99 9.94 -6.91
N LYS A 17 38.31 9.74 -6.94
CA LYS A 17 39.19 10.38 -7.95
C LYS A 17 38.86 9.91 -9.37
N ALA A 18 38.61 8.61 -9.54
CA ALA A 18 38.27 8.04 -10.85
C ALA A 18 36.89 8.53 -11.33
N LEU A 19 35.92 8.57 -10.42
CA LEU A 19 34.58 9.10 -10.68
C LEU A 19 34.64 10.55 -11.16
N PHE A 20 35.16 11.46 -10.34
CA PHE A 20 35.10 12.89 -10.63
C PHE A 20 35.99 13.30 -11.82
N SER A 21 37.14 12.64 -12.03
CA SER A 21 37.98 12.86 -13.21
C SER A 21 37.27 12.47 -14.52
N ARG A 22 36.53 11.35 -14.49
CA ARG A 22 35.74 10.92 -15.64
C ARG A 22 34.55 11.84 -15.88
N VAL A 23 33.85 12.27 -14.82
CA VAL A 23 32.73 13.23 -14.91
C VAL A 23 33.22 14.54 -15.51
N GLU A 24 34.35 15.08 -15.04
CA GLU A 24 34.95 16.29 -15.59
C GLU A 24 35.29 16.13 -17.08
N SER A 25 35.81 14.96 -17.48
CA SER A 25 36.09 14.65 -18.89
C SER A 25 34.82 14.59 -19.75
N ILE A 26 33.72 14.09 -19.21
CA ILE A 26 32.42 14.03 -19.89
C ILE A 26 31.80 15.43 -20.01
N VAL A 27 31.85 16.22 -18.93
CA VAL A 27 31.37 17.61 -18.92
C VAL A 27 32.13 18.45 -19.96
N LYS A 28 33.46 18.29 -20.06
CA LYS A 28 34.28 18.96 -21.08
C LYS A 28 33.90 18.60 -22.51
N LYS A 29 33.41 17.37 -22.76
CA LYS A 29 33.07 16.87 -24.10
C LYS A 29 31.62 17.14 -24.51
N SER A 30 30.68 16.93 -23.61
CA SER A 30 29.23 16.92 -23.90
C SER A 30 28.49 18.14 -23.34
N GLY A 31 29.21 19.05 -22.69
CA GLY A 31 28.69 20.25 -22.05
C GLY A 31 28.30 20.04 -20.58
N PRO A 32 27.76 21.08 -19.93
CA PRO A 32 27.37 21.01 -18.53
C PRO A 32 26.26 19.98 -18.31
N PHE A 33 26.36 19.26 -17.19
CA PHE A 33 25.33 18.37 -16.68
C PHE A 33 24.75 19.00 -15.41
N ASP A 34 23.45 18.84 -15.21
CA ASP A 34 22.74 19.47 -14.10
C ASP A 34 22.99 18.70 -12.80
N VAL A 35 22.95 17.37 -12.86
CA VAL A 35 23.09 16.50 -11.68
C VAL A 35 23.83 15.20 -12.00
N LEU A 36 24.48 14.63 -10.98
CA LEU A 36 25.05 13.28 -10.95
C LEU A 36 24.32 12.45 -9.89
N LEU A 37 23.78 11.29 -10.26
CA LEU A 37 23.06 10.38 -9.38
C LEU A 37 23.94 9.14 -9.11
N CYS A 38 24.28 8.88 -7.85
CA CYS A 38 25.03 7.70 -7.46
C CYS A 38 24.06 6.58 -7.03
N ALA A 39 23.72 5.68 -7.96
CA ALA A 39 22.75 4.60 -7.73
C ALA A 39 23.28 3.47 -6.84
N GLY A 40 24.61 3.33 -6.74
CA GLY A 40 25.27 2.30 -5.94
C GLY A 40 25.94 2.81 -4.67
N ASN A 41 26.73 1.93 -4.06
CA ASN A 41 27.55 2.21 -2.88
C ASN A 41 28.54 3.33 -3.16
N PHE A 42 28.39 4.44 -2.44
CA PHE A 42 29.30 5.58 -2.56
C PHE A 42 30.62 5.36 -1.82
N PHE A 43 30.54 4.94 -0.56
CA PHE A 43 31.69 4.61 0.29
C PHE A 43 32.22 3.20 0.02
N GLY A 44 33.50 2.98 0.30
CA GLY A 44 34.14 1.67 0.33
C GLY A 44 35.03 1.50 1.55
N ASP A 45 35.91 0.51 1.54
CA ASP A 45 36.81 0.19 2.66
C ASP A 45 37.85 1.32 2.90
N ASP A 46 38.32 1.96 1.81
CA ASP A 46 39.19 3.13 1.85
C ASP A 46 38.48 4.36 1.26
N ASN A 47 38.27 5.36 2.11
CA ASN A 47 37.65 6.63 1.75
C ASN A 47 38.61 7.83 1.86
N SER A 48 39.92 7.59 2.02
CA SER A 48 40.94 8.65 2.18
C SER A 48 40.96 9.67 1.03
N GLN A 49 40.57 9.25 -0.17
CA GLN A 49 40.45 10.13 -1.34
C GLN A 49 39.42 11.25 -1.14
N LEU A 50 38.47 11.07 -0.22
CA LEU A 50 37.41 12.03 0.07
C LEU A 50 37.94 13.25 0.84
N ASP A 51 39.01 13.10 1.62
CA ASP A 51 39.55 14.17 2.46
C ASP A 51 40.02 15.39 1.64
N ALA A 52 40.55 15.13 0.44
CA ALA A 52 40.91 16.20 -0.49
C ALA A 52 39.71 17.04 -0.97
N TYR A 53 38.51 16.46 -0.98
CA TYR A 53 37.26 17.16 -1.32
C TYR A 53 36.64 17.84 -0.08
N LYS A 54 36.75 17.21 1.10
CA LYS A 54 36.37 17.83 2.39
C LYS A 54 37.16 19.11 2.67
N MET A 55 38.47 19.08 2.45
CA MET A 55 39.36 20.22 2.65
C MET A 55 39.27 21.27 1.52
N GLY A 56 38.50 21.01 0.46
CA GLY A 56 38.34 21.92 -0.67
C GLY A 56 39.53 22.00 -1.64
N THR A 57 40.58 21.19 -1.43
CA THR A 57 41.73 21.08 -2.34
C THR A 57 41.31 20.60 -3.74
N ARG A 58 40.23 19.82 -3.83
CA ARG A 58 39.58 19.42 -5.08
C ARG A 58 38.10 19.75 -5.03
N LYS A 59 37.57 20.18 -6.18
CA LYS A 59 36.15 20.52 -6.33
C LYS A 59 35.41 19.41 -7.07
N VAL A 60 34.20 19.12 -6.62
CA VAL A 60 33.30 18.18 -7.27
C VAL A 60 32.66 18.89 -8.48
N PRO A 61 32.82 18.35 -9.71
CA PRO A 61 32.50 19.06 -10.95
C PRO A 61 30.99 19.24 -11.20
N VAL A 62 30.15 18.36 -10.65
CA VAL A 62 28.69 18.36 -10.83
C VAL A 62 28.05 17.97 -9.50
N THR A 63 26.94 18.62 -9.12
CA THR A 63 26.20 18.30 -7.90
C THR A 63 25.82 16.82 -7.88
N THR A 64 26.30 16.11 -6.86
CA THR A 64 26.19 14.66 -6.77
C THR A 64 25.22 14.27 -5.66
N TYR A 65 24.17 13.54 -6.00
CA TYR A 65 23.22 12.99 -5.05
C TYR A 65 23.55 11.52 -4.78
N VAL A 66 23.68 11.19 -3.50
CA VAL A 66 24.06 9.87 -3.03
C VAL A 66 22.86 9.20 -2.38
N PHE A 67 22.57 7.97 -2.81
CA PHE A 67 21.52 7.11 -2.27
C PHE A 67 22.16 5.93 -1.52
N GLY A 68 21.56 5.51 -0.41
CA GLY A 68 22.11 4.49 0.49
C GLY A 68 21.51 4.61 1.89
N PRO A 69 22.04 3.88 2.88
CA PRO A 69 23.15 2.91 2.81
C PRO A 69 22.72 1.53 2.32
N SER A 70 23.61 0.82 1.62
CA SER A 70 23.39 -0.59 1.22
C SER A 70 24.19 -1.61 2.04
N LYS A 71 25.18 -1.15 2.82
CA LYS A 71 26.02 -1.98 3.70
C LYS A 71 26.00 -1.44 5.12
N SER A 72 25.87 -2.33 6.11
CA SER A 72 25.85 -1.96 7.54
C SER A 72 27.12 -1.22 7.97
N GLU A 73 28.27 -1.62 7.44
CA GLU A 73 29.59 -1.05 7.76
C GLU A 73 29.72 0.42 7.35
N HIS A 74 28.99 0.83 6.32
CA HIS A 74 29.05 2.20 5.81
C HIS A 74 28.04 3.12 6.49
N VAL A 75 27.08 2.60 7.28
CA VAL A 75 26.05 3.39 7.96
C VAL A 75 26.65 4.57 8.75
N PRO A 76 27.74 4.41 9.53
CA PRO A 76 28.34 5.52 10.29
C PRO A 76 28.98 6.61 9.42
N LEU A 77 29.19 6.36 8.13
CA LEU A 77 29.83 7.31 7.20
C LEU A 77 28.81 8.28 6.58
N TYR A 78 27.52 7.98 6.67
CA TYR A 78 26.46 8.84 6.18
C TYR A 78 26.10 9.92 7.21
N CYS A 79 25.82 11.13 6.72
CA CYS A 79 25.31 12.23 7.51
C CYS A 79 23.77 12.17 7.61
N GLU A 80 23.17 13.20 8.20
CA GLU A 80 21.70 13.34 8.22
C GLU A 80 21.13 13.46 6.80
N GLU A 81 19.90 12.96 6.59
CA GLU A 81 19.25 13.01 5.29
C GLU A 81 19.09 14.47 4.82
N GLY A 82 19.48 14.75 3.58
CA GLY A 82 19.48 16.09 2.98
C GLY A 82 20.74 16.91 3.27
N ALA A 83 21.66 16.43 4.11
CA ALA A 83 22.91 17.13 4.41
C ALA A 83 24.01 16.85 3.37
N GLU A 84 24.96 17.78 3.27
CA GLU A 84 26.16 17.58 2.45
C GLU A 84 27.19 16.69 3.15
N ILE A 85 27.66 15.65 2.47
CA ILE A 85 28.77 14.81 2.94
C ILE A 85 30.09 15.58 2.76
N VAL A 86 30.24 16.17 1.57
CA VAL A 86 31.30 17.11 1.20
C VAL A 86 30.66 18.19 0.31
N PRO A 87 31.31 19.36 0.11
CA PRO A 87 30.74 20.40 -0.74
C PRO A 87 30.32 19.86 -2.11
N ASN A 88 29.05 20.09 -2.47
CA ASN A 88 28.43 19.63 -3.72
C ASN A 88 28.15 18.10 -3.82
N VAL A 89 28.20 17.37 -2.70
CA VAL A 89 27.78 15.96 -2.59
C VAL A 89 26.75 15.83 -1.47
N ILE A 90 25.50 15.55 -1.83
CA ILE A 90 24.35 15.57 -0.91
C ILE A 90 23.86 14.13 -0.69
N TYR A 91 23.63 13.77 0.58
CA TYR A 91 23.02 12.50 0.94
C TYR A 91 21.49 12.62 0.93
N MET A 92 20.80 11.72 0.22
CA MET A 92 19.35 11.77 0.05
C MET A 92 18.57 10.89 1.03
N GLY A 93 19.23 10.01 1.78
CA GLY A 93 18.54 9.06 2.65
C GLY A 93 18.26 7.71 2.01
N LYS A 94 17.58 6.84 2.76
CA LYS A 94 17.32 5.45 2.36
C LYS A 94 16.14 5.29 1.40
N ARG A 95 15.14 6.17 1.52
CA ARG A 95 13.90 6.12 0.73
C ARG A 95 13.35 7.51 0.53
N GLY A 96 12.67 7.74 -0.58
CA GLY A 96 11.96 8.99 -0.79
C GLY A 96 11.73 9.33 -2.24
N ILE A 97 11.30 10.56 -2.45
CA ILE A 97 11.12 11.14 -3.78
C ILE A 97 11.81 12.49 -3.79
N PHE A 98 12.63 12.68 -4.80
CA PHE A 98 13.36 13.89 -5.05
C PHE A 98 12.89 14.49 -6.37
N THR A 99 12.53 15.77 -6.36
CA THR A 99 12.19 16.51 -7.57
C THR A 99 13.29 17.52 -7.83
N THR A 100 13.88 17.46 -9.01
CA THR A 100 14.95 18.39 -9.42
C THR A 100 14.36 19.75 -9.80
N SER A 101 15.22 20.76 -9.98
CA SER A 101 14.82 22.08 -10.47
C SER A 101 14.21 22.07 -11.88
N ALA A 102 14.43 21.00 -12.65
CA ALA A 102 13.83 20.82 -13.97
C ALA A 102 12.46 20.11 -13.93
N ASP A 103 11.94 19.79 -12.73
CA ASP A 103 10.74 18.99 -12.46
C ASP A 103 10.87 17.48 -12.77
N VAL A 104 12.09 16.96 -12.89
CA VAL A 104 12.31 15.50 -13.03
C VAL A 104 12.08 14.84 -11.68
N LYS A 105 11.15 13.87 -11.63
CA LYS A 105 10.83 13.13 -10.40
C LYS A 105 11.67 11.86 -10.30
N ILE A 106 12.44 11.75 -9.22
CA ILE A 106 13.34 10.64 -8.94
C ILE A 106 12.86 9.96 -7.66
N ALA A 107 12.31 8.76 -7.79
CA ALA A 107 12.01 7.90 -6.65
C ALA A 107 13.23 7.03 -6.33
N TYR A 108 13.49 6.78 -5.06
CA TYR A 108 14.58 5.91 -4.64
C TYR A 108 14.19 5.07 -3.43
N LEU A 109 14.68 3.82 -3.43
CA LEU A 109 14.58 2.90 -2.32
C LEU A 109 15.85 2.06 -2.26
N THR A 110 16.69 2.34 -1.28
CA THR A 110 18.00 1.72 -1.11
C THR A 110 18.09 0.88 0.15
N GLY A 111 18.97 -0.11 0.12
CA GLY A 111 19.16 -1.08 1.21
C GLY A 111 18.95 -2.53 0.74
N LEU A 112 19.01 -3.45 1.69
CA LEU A 112 18.76 -4.87 1.50
C LEU A 112 17.32 -5.22 1.90
N SER A 113 16.72 -6.19 1.21
CA SER A 113 15.40 -6.69 1.60
C SER A 113 15.49 -7.35 2.97
N ARG A 114 14.70 -6.89 3.94
CA ARG A 114 14.68 -7.51 5.27
C ARG A 114 14.18 -8.96 5.16
N ARG A 115 14.99 -9.92 5.63
CA ARG A 115 14.65 -11.36 5.66
C ARG A 115 14.37 -11.88 7.08
N GLU A 116 14.85 -11.19 8.11
CA GLU A 116 14.74 -11.59 9.51
C GLU A 116 13.98 -10.54 10.35
N LEU A 117 13.01 -11.00 11.16
CA LEU A 117 12.26 -10.18 12.12
C LEU A 117 13.09 -10.00 13.41
N GLY A 118 13.89 -8.94 13.46
CA GLY A 118 14.55 -8.47 14.68
C GLY A 118 13.79 -7.31 15.35
N LYS A 119 14.13 -6.97 16.61
CA LYS A 119 13.58 -5.78 17.27
C LYS A 119 14.14 -4.45 16.72
N GLU A 120 15.34 -4.48 16.14
CA GLU A 120 15.96 -3.33 15.48
C GLU A 120 15.89 -3.47 13.96
N ILE A 121 15.62 -2.37 13.27
CA ILE A 121 15.61 -2.27 11.81
C ILE A 121 16.91 -1.57 11.42
N PRO A 122 17.89 -2.30 10.86
CA PRO A 122 19.13 -1.69 10.37
C PRO A 122 18.81 -0.61 9.32
N MET A 123 19.51 0.52 9.36
CA MET A 123 19.34 1.60 8.37
C MET A 123 19.61 1.15 6.92
N CYS A 124 20.32 0.04 6.74
CA CYS A 124 20.63 -0.55 5.45
C CYS A 124 19.61 -1.61 4.98
N THR A 125 18.46 -1.75 5.63
CA THR A 125 17.39 -2.65 5.17
C THR A 125 16.10 -1.89 4.89
N PHE A 126 15.27 -2.46 4.00
CA PHE A 126 13.94 -1.96 3.70
C PHE A 126 12.89 -3.05 3.88
N GLU A 127 11.68 -2.61 4.22
CA GLU A 127 10.51 -3.44 4.49
C GLU A 127 9.35 -3.19 3.52
N PRO A 128 8.31 -4.03 3.53
CA PRO A 128 7.10 -3.78 2.73
C PRO A 128 6.47 -2.40 2.95
N SER A 129 6.46 -1.90 4.19
CA SER A 129 5.96 -0.57 4.54
C SER A 129 6.76 0.55 3.86
N ASP A 130 8.08 0.39 3.70
CA ASP A 130 8.91 1.34 2.97
C ASP A 130 8.54 1.42 1.49
N CYS A 131 8.23 0.28 0.87
CA CYS A 131 7.77 0.21 -0.52
C CYS A 131 6.41 0.91 -0.69
N SER A 132 5.45 0.63 0.20
CA SER A 132 4.15 1.32 0.18
C SER A 132 4.31 2.83 0.34
N ALA A 133 5.15 3.28 1.28
CA ALA A 133 5.37 4.71 1.49
C ALA A 133 5.95 5.44 0.26
N VAL A 134 6.90 4.81 -0.45
CA VAL A 134 7.44 5.38 -1.71
C VAL A 134 6.37 5.43 -2.79
N ARG A 135 5.55 4.38 -2.92
CA ARG A 135 4.40 4.35 -3.84
C ARG A 135 3.42 5.48 -3.52
N ASP A 136 3.01 5.59 -2.26
CA ASP A 136 2.00 6.55 -1.81
C ASP A 136 2.51 7.98 -1.96
N ALA A 137 3.80 8.22 -1.69
CA ALA A 137 4.42 9.50 -1.97
C ALA A 137 4.43 9.85 -3.47
N CYS A 138 4.55 8.86 -4.36
CA CYS A 138 4.50 9.10 -5.82
C CYS A 138 3.09 9.48 -6.28
N LEU A 139 2.08 8.81 -5.71
CA LEU A 139 0.67 8.98 -6.06
C LEU A 139 0.05 10.23 -5.43
N ARG A 140 0.56 10.67 -4.28
CA ARG A 140 0.01 11.78 -3.49
C ARG A 140 -0.19 13.04 -4.33
N GLY A 141 -1.41 13.59 -4.30
CA GLY A 141 -1.75 14.86 -4.94
C GLY A 141 -1.79 14.81 -6.47
N GLN A 142 -1.86 13.63 -7.09
CA GLN A 142 -2.00 13.48 -8.54
C GLN A 142 -3.36 12.88 -8.91
N SER A 143 -4.20 13.66 -9.58
CA SER A 143 -5.50 13.19 -10.11
C SER A 143 -5.37 12.20 -11.26
N GLU A 144 -4.28 12.29 -12.04
CA GLU A 144 -3.95 11.35 -13.11
C GLU A 144 -2.46 10.98 -13.01
N TYR A 145 -2.16 9.88 -12.31
CA TYR A 145 -0.80 9.40 -12.14
C TYR A 145 -0.27 8.73 -13.41
N ARG A 146 0.78 9.30 -14.01
CA ARG A 146 1.37 8.80 -15.27
C ARG A 146 2.65 7.98 -15.08
N GLY A 147 3.19 7.92 -13.87
CA GLY A 147 4.46 7.28 -13.55
C GLY A 147 5.51 8.25 -12.98
N VAL A 148 6.72 7.73 -12.78
CA VAL A 148 7.90 8.49 -12.30
C VAL A 148 9.01 8.51 -13.36
N ASP A 149 9.86 9.54 -13.39
CA ASP A 149 10.90 9.65 -14.41
C ASP A 149 12.04 8.64 -14.18
N VAL A 150 12.53 8.54 -12.94
CA VAL A 150 13.63 7.63 -12.58
C VAL A 150 13.30 6.94 -11.26
N LEU A 151 13.49 5.62 -11.22
CA LEU A 151 13.54 4.81 -10.00
C LEU A 151 14.98 4.32 -9.78
N ILE A 152 15.52 4.57 -8.59
CA ILE A 152 16.83 4.07 -8.16
C ILE A 152 16.63 3.04 -7.06
N THR A 153 17.16 1.84 -7.24
CA THR A 153 17.14 0.80 -6.20
C THR A 153 18.50 0.14 -6.05
N THR A 154 18.78 -0.40 -4.86
CA THR A 154 20.01 -1.17 -4.62
C THR A 154 19.92 -2.59 -5.18
N LEU A 155 18.78 -3.25 -5.00
CA LEU A 155 18.55 -4.63 -5.45
C LEU A 155 17.80 -4.65 -6.78
N TRP A 156 17.91 -5.78 -7.49
CA TRP A 156 17.21 -6.01 -8.74
C TRP A 156 15.77 -6.47 -8.47
N PRO A 157 14.77 -5.95 -9.22
CA PRO A 157 13.40 -6.45 -9.11
C PRO A 157 13.30 -7.88 -9.67
N ALA A 158 12.75 -8.80 -8.89
CA ALA A 158 12.61 -10.20 -9.30
C ALA A 158 11.78 -10.34 -10.59
N GLY A 159 12.27 -11.15 -11.54
CA GLY A 159 11.68 -11.37 -12.85
C GLY A 159 12.39 -10.61 -13.97
N ILE A 160 13.06 -9.50 -13.67
CA ILE A 160 13.74 -8.67 -14.68
C ILE A 160 14.88 -9.40 -15.40
N GLN A 161 15.49 -10.40 -14.75
CA GLN A 161 16.56 -11.21 -15.28
C GLN A 161 16.10 -12.20 -16.36
N GLN A 162 14.80 -12.45 -16.45
CA GLN A 162 14.19 -13.34 -17.44
C GLN A 162 13.91 -12.56 -18.73
N ASP A 163 14.96 -12.30 -19.50
CA ASP A 163 14.87 -11.70 -20.81
C ASP A 163 15.00 -12.75 -21.93
N GLU A 164 14.31 -12.53 -23.05
CA GLU A 164 14.31 -13.45 -24.19
C GLU A 164 15.66 -13.42 -24.93
N ILE A 165 16.38 -12.30 -24.88
CA ILE A 165 17.62 -12.08 -25.62
C ILE A 165 18.85 -12.27 -24.73
N THR A 166 18.85 -11.64 -23.54
CA THR A 166 20.03 -11.61 -22.68
C THR A 166 19.69 -12.08 -21.26
N LYS A 167 19.83 -13.39 -21.02
CA LYS A 167 19.67 -13.97 -19.69
C LYS A 167 20.91 -13.66 -18.85
N VAL A 168 20.68 -13.18 -17.63
CA VAL A 168 21.72 -12.94 -16.64
C VAL A 168 21.38 -13.77 -15.41
N ASP A 169 22.34 -14.58 -14.98
CA ASP A 169 22.22 -15.29 -13.72
C ASP A 169 22.58 -14.33 -12.58
N ILE A 170 21.58 -14.03 -11.76
CA ILE A 170 21.70 -13.14 -10.61
C ILE A 170 21.37 -13.95 -9.37
N GLU A 171 22.23 -13.86 -8.37
CA GLU A 171 22.02 -14.51 -7.08
C GLU A 171 20.68 -14.07 -6.47
N GLU A 172 19.97 -15.02 -5.86
CA GLU A 172 18.66 -14.76 -5.22
C GLU A 172 18.75 -13.70 -4.10
N GLU A 173 19.95 -13.47 -3.56
CA GLU A 173 20.23 -12.41 -2.57
C GLU A 173 20.11 -11.01 -3.14
N ASN A 174 20.42 -10.86 -4.43
CA ASN A 174 20.39 -9.59 -5.15
C ASN A 174 19.03 -9.31 -5.82
N LEU A 175 18.06 -10.23 -5.68
CA LEU A 175 16.71 -10.12 -6.22
C LEU A 175 15.69 -9.79 -5.13
N SER A 176 14.70 -8.95 -5.46
CA SER A 176 13.62 -8.58 -4.54
C SER A 176 12.25 -8.55 -5.22
N ASN A 177 11.30 -9.32 -4.68
CA ASN A 177 9.88 -9.28 -5.06
C ASN A 177 9.21 -7.96 -4.65
N LEU A 178 9.67 -7.33 -3.56
CA LEU A 178 9.12 -6.06 -3.09
C LEU A 178 9.42 -4.93 -4.09
N LEU A 179 10.61 -4.95 -4.69
CA LEU A 179 10.99 -3.97 -5.72
C LEU A 179 10.30 -4.23 -7.06
N ALA A 180 10.03 -5.49 -7.41
CA ALA A 180 9.19 -5.82 -8.56
C ALA A 180 7.77 -5.25 -8.39
N TRP A 181 7.18 -5.42 -7.20
CA TRP A 181 5.91 -4.81 -6.84
C TRP A 181 5.98 -3.28 -6.94
N LEU A 182 7.01 -2.65 -6.36
CA LEU A 182 7.16 -1.19 -6.39
C LEU A 182 7.25 -0.66 -7.83
N ALA A 183 8.09 -1.27 -8.67
CA ALA A 183 8.27 -0.89 -10.07
C ALA A 183 6.94 -0.99 -10.87
N MET A 184 6.14 -2.03 -10.61
CA MET A 184 4.82 -2.17 -11.25
C MET A 184 3.83 -1.07 -10.85
N HIS A 185 3.82 -0.67 -9.58
CA HIS A 185 2.86 0.32 -9.08
C HIS A 185 3.26 1.76 -9.44
N ILE A 186 4.56 2.09 -9.44
CA ILE A 186 5.03 3.45 -9.75
C ILE A 186 5.37 3.67 -11.24
N LYS A 187 5.44 2.60 -12.04
CA LYS A 187 5.64 2.65 -13.50
C LYS A 187 6.78 3.60 -13.92
N PRO A 188 8.04 3.34 -13.49
CA PRO A 188 9.14 4.26 -13.76
C PRO A 188 9.53 4.25 -15.24
N ARG A 189 9.95 5.39 -15.80
CA ARG A 189 10.47 5.42 -17.18
C ARG A 189 11.88 4.86 -17.27
N TYR A 190 12.70 5.12 -16.27
CA TYR A 190 14.04 4.54 -16.11
C TYR A 190 14.12 3.87 -14.75
N HIS A 191 14.55 2.61 -14.71
CA HIS A 191 14.88 1.92 -13.47
C HIS A 191 16.37 1.61 -13.48
N VAL A 192 17.13 2.25 -12.59
CA VAL A 192 18.57 2.10 -12.50
C VAL A 192 18.96 1.37 -11.22
N VAL A 193 19.85 0.39 -11.37
CA VAL A 193 20.32 -0.47 -10.28
C VAL A 193 21.86 -0.60 -10.36
N PRO A 194 22.60 -0.64 -9.25
CA PRO A 194 24.00 -1.03 -9.27
C PRO A 194 24.13 -2.54 -9.56
N SER A 195 25.21 -2.92 -10.23
CA SER A 195 25.56 -4.30 -10.51
C SER A 195 26.99 -4.54 -10.03
N PRO A 196 27.25 -5.60 -9.26
CA PRO A 196 28.59 -5.86 -8.70
C PRO A 196 29.62 -6.18 -9.78
N ASP A 197 29.21 -6.82 -10.89
CA ASP A 197 30.15 -7.36 -11.86
C ASP A 197 30.05 -6.69 -13.24
N LYS A 198 28.84 -6.67 -13.83
CA LYS A 198 28.67 -6.32 -15.26
C LYS A 198 27.58 -5.31 -15.52
N HIS A 199 27.78 -4.53 -16.58
CA HIS A 199 26.74 -3.68 -17.13
C HIS A 199 25.66 -4.55 -17.78
N TYR A 200 24.40 -4.21 -17.54
CA TYR A 200 23.27 -4.85 -18.18
C TYR A 200 22.26 -3.80 -18.60
N GLU A 201 21.85 -3.80 -19.87
CA GLU A 201 20.80 -2.94 -20.38
C GLU A 201 19.77 -3.84 -21.04
N ARG A 202 18.57 -3.90 -20.45
CA ARG A 202 17.48 -4.72 -20.96
C ARG A 202 16.73 -3.94 -22.03
N GLN A 203 16.13 -4.67 -22.98
CA GLN A 203 15.08 -4.10 -23.83
C GLN A 203 13.98 -3.44 -22.98
N PRO A 204 13.40 -2.32 -23.44
CA PRO A 204 12.31 -1.69 -22.73
C PRO A 204 11.13 -2.66 -22.56
N TYR A 205 10.48 -2.63 -21.40
CA TYR A 205 9.23 -3.36 -21.21
C TYR A 205 8.05 -2.42 -21.04
N ARG A 206 6.90 -2.82 -21.55
CA ARG A 206 5.66 -2.07 -21.40
C ARG A 206 5.02 -2.37 -20.05
N ASN A 207 4.73 -1.34 -19.26
CA ASN A 207 4.06 -1.50 -17.97
C ASN A 207 2.62 -2.00 -18.16
N LEU A 208 2.10 -2.73 -17.17
CA LEU A 208 0.70 -3.17 -17.15
C LEU A 208 -0.21 -2.00 -16.75
N SER A 209 -1.40 -1.94 -17.35
CA SER A 209 -2.46 -1.01 -16.93
C SER A 209 -3.46 -1.71 -16.03
N VAL A 210 -4.02 -0.95 -15.09
CA VAL A 210 -5.15 -1.38 -14.26
C VAL A 210 -6.40 -1.53 -15.13
N HIS A 211 -6.48 -0.75 -16.21
CA HIS A 211 -7.56 -0.80 -17.20
C HIS A 211 -7.04 -1.49 -18.46
N GLN A 212 -7.56 -2.68 -18.80
CA GLN A 212 -7.07 -3.50 -19.92
C GLN A 212 -7.07 -2.78 -21.28
N ASP A 213 -7.84 -1.70 -21.42
CA ASP A 213 -7.98 -0.93 -22.65
C ASP A 213 -6.93 0.21 -22.84
N TYR A 214 -6.10 0.50 -21.82
CA TYR A 214 -5.12 1.58 -21.88
C TYR A 214 -3.69 1.07 -22.03
N ARG A 215 -2.94 1.69 -22.95
CA ARG A 215 -1.47 1.54 -22.99
C ARG A 215 -0.84 2.42 -21.93
N GLU A 216 0.16 1.88 -21.25
CA GLU A 216 0.97 2.60 -20.25
C GLU A 216 2.34 2.96 -20.81
N GLY A 217 3.15 3.72 -20.08
CA GLY A 217 4.55 4.00 -20.47
C GLY A 217 5.43 2.74 -20.50
N ALA A 218 6.53 2.80 -21.25
CA ALA A 218 7.58 1.78 -21.23
C ALA A 218 8.68 2.13 -20.21
N THR A 219 9.20 1.11 -19.53
CA THR A 219 10.31 1.21 -18.58
C THR A 219 11.61 0.72 -19.21
N ARG A 220 12.68 1.51 -19.06
CA ARG A 220 14.06 1.12 -19.44
C ARG A 220 14.82 0.70 -18.20
N PHE A 221 15.23 -0.56 -18.14
CA PHE A 221 16.02 -1.10 -17.04
C PHE A 221 17.51 -1.06 -17.36
N ILE A 222 18.31 -0.47 -16.47
CA ILE A 222 19.75 -0.27 -16.65
C ILE A 222 20.47 -0.66 -15.36
N ALA A 223 21.37 -1.63 -15.45
CA ALA A 223 22.28 -1.97 -14.38
C ALA A 223 23.70 -1.48 -14.69
N LEU A 224 24.33 -0.78 -13.75
CA LEU A 224 25.65 -0.15 -13.95
C LEU A 224 26.72 -0.86 -13.13
N ALA A 225 27.85 -1.18 -13.79
CA ALA A 225 29.00 -1.81 -13.15
C ALA A 225 29.71 -0.84 -12.17
N PRO A 226 30.66 -1.34 -11.34
CA PRO A 226 31.41 -0.49 -10.41
C PRO A 226 32.40 0.44 -11.11
N VAL A 227 32.66 1.59 -10.50
CA VAL A 227 33.66 2.58 -10.93
C VAL A 227 35.05 1.96 -10.86
N GLY A 228 35.78 2.00 -11.97
CA GLY A 228 37.16 1.48 -12.02
C GLY A 228 37.24 -0.05 -12.08
N ASN A 229 36.16 -0.72 -12.49
CA ASN A 229 36.16 -2.16 -12.74
C ASN A 229 37.28 -2.60 -13.70
N LYS A 230 37.75 -3.84 -13.53
CA LYS A 230 38.87 -4.41 -14.32
C LYS A 230 38.48 -4.71 -15.77
N GLU A 231 37.21 -5.07 -15.99
CA GLU A 231 36.66 -5.47 -17.29
C GLU A 231 36.35 -4.27 -18.21
N LYS A 232 36.52 -3.03 -17.72
CA LYS A 232 36.18 -1.77 -18.40
C LYS A 232 34.71 -1.69 -18.84
N GLU A 233 33.84 -2.37 -18.11
CA GLU A 233 32.40 -2.35 -18.29
C GLU A 233 31.81 -0.96 -18.02
N LYS A 234 30.66 -0.68 -18.64
CA LYS A 234 30.02 0.63 -18.56
C LYS A 234 29.44 0.87 -17.15
N TRP A 235 30.05 1.80 -16.43
CA TRP A 235 29.68 2.16 -15.06
C TRP A 235 29.00 3.54 -14.94
N ILE A 236 28.98 4.32 -16.03
CA ILE A 236 28.34 5.65 -16.09
C ILE A 236 27.39 5.75 -17.28
N TYR A 237 26.20 6.28 -17.03
CA TYR A 237 25.17 6.52 -18.02
C TYR A 237 24.87 8.02 -18.09
N ALA A 238 24.83 8.56 -19.31
CA ALA A 238 24.48 9.95 -19.56
C ALA A 238 23.15 10.00 -20.31
N CYS A 239 22.20 10.76 -19.80
CA CYS A 239 20.88 10.90 -20.41
C CYS A 239 20.36 12.33 -20.36
N SER A 240 19.44 12.64 -21.28
CA SER A 240 18.72 13.91 -21.30
C SER A 240 17.25 13.63 -21.04
N LEU A 241 16.81 13.88 -19.82
CA LEU A 241 15.47 13.58 -19.33
C LEU A 241 14.56 14.76 -19.57
N GLN A 242 13.44 14.51 -20.25
CA GLN A 242 12.30 15.42 -20.24
C GLN A 242 11.30 14.90 -19.19
N PRO A 243 10.89 15.73 -18.21
CA PRO A 243 9.95 15.33 -17.18
C PRO A 243 8.64 14.78 -17.74
N ILE A 244 8.13 13.71 -17.13
CA ILE A 244 6.87 13.06 -17.54
C ILE A 244 5.67 14.02 -17.50
N SER A 245 5.66 14.96 -16.56
CA SER A 245 4.65 16.00 -16.42
C SER A 245 4.59 16.96 -17.62
N LYS A 246 5.71 17.12 -18.34
CA LYS A 246 5.86 18.01 -19.50
C LYS A 246 5.92 17.26 -20.82
N MET A 247 5.75 15.94 -20.83
CA MET A 247 5.72 15.13 -22.05
C MET A 247 4.29 15.02 -22.60
N ARG A 248 4.17 14.94 -23.93
CA ARG A 248 2.89 14.64 -24.58
C ARG A 248 2.58 13.18 -24.35
N VAL A 249 1.30 12.87 -24.11
CA VAL A 249 0.82 11.50 -23.89
C VAL A 249 1.19 10.59 -25.07
N THR A 250 1.11 11.08 -26.30
CA THR A 250 1.51 10.33 -27.51
C THR A 250 2.97 9.89 -27.47
N ASP A 251 3.86 10.73 -26.94
CA ASP A 251 5.30 10.45 -26.87
C ASP A 251 5.62 9.43 -25.76
N LEU A 252 4.83 9.42 -24.67
CA LEU A 252 4.93 8.43 -23.59
C LEU A 252 4.39 7.05 -24.00
N LEU A 253 3.33 7.03 -24.81
CA LEU A 253 2.69 5.80 -25.29
C LEU A 253 3.30 5.25 -26.58
N GLN A 254 4.24 5.98 -27.19
CA GLN A 254 4.92 5.54 -28.39
C GLN A 254 5.64 4.21 -28.12
N GLY A 255 5.38 3.22 -28.98
CA GLY A 255 6.06 1.94 -28.97
C GLY A 255 7.42 2.03 -29.65
N THR A 256 8.45 1.43 -29.05
CA THR A 256 9.68 1.08 -29.75
C THR A 256 9.59 -0.34 -30.31
N THR A 257 10.35 -0.63 -31.37
CA THR A 257 10.30 -1.92 -32.09
C THR A 257 10.88 -3.08 -31.29
N ASP A 258 11.62 -2.78 -30.24
CA ASP A 258 12.31 -3.70 -29.34
C ASP A 258 11.58 -3.90 -28.00
N GLU A 259 10.33 -3.45 -27.87
CA GLU A 259 9.57 -3.59 -26.63
C GLU A 259 9.15 -5.02 -26.32
N THR A 260 9.28 -5.37 -25.04
CA THR A 260 8.85 -6.66 -24.48
C THR A 260 7.67 -6.48 -23.54
N ALA A 261 6.96 -7.57 -23.23
CA ALA A 261 5.94 -7.56 -22.19
C ALA A 261 6.56 -7.30 -20.81
N CYS A 262 5.74 -6.82 -19.87
CA CYS A 262 6.14 -6.64 -18.47
C CYS A 262 6.72 -7.97 -17.92
N PRO A 263 7.95 -7.98 -17.39
CA PRO A 263 8.62 -9.19 -16.91
C PRO A 263 8.15 -9.66 -15.54
N TYR A 264 7.32 -8.86 -14.87
CA TYR A 264 6.81 -9.12 -13.53
C TYR A 264 5.49 -9.87 -13.55
N ASP A 265 5.21 -10.62 -12.49
CA ASP A 265 3.96 -11.35 -12.32
C ASP A 265 2.76 -10.39 -12.27
N PRO A 266 1.76 -10.51 -13.19
CA PRO A 266 0.56 -9.70 -13.16
C PRO A 266 -0.22 -9.74 -11.84
N GLU A 267 -0.07 -10.79 -11.04
CA GLU A 267 -0.69 -10.89 -9.71
C GLU A 267 -0.19 -9.81 -8.74
N LEU A 268 1.05 -9.34 -8.90
CA LEU A 268 1.61 -8.25 -8.08
C LEU A 268 0.84 -6.93 -8.28
N MET A 269 0.22 -6.72 -9.44
CA MET A 269 -0.62 -5.55 -9.70
C MET A 269 -1.90 -5.57 -8.86
N LYS A 270 -2.42 -6.76 -8.55
CA LYS A 270 -3.63 -6.95 -7.75
C LYS A 270 -3.36 -6.86 -6.24
N GLN A 271 -2.10 -6.89 -5.83
CA GLN A 271 -1.69 -6.80 -4.43
C GLN A 271 -1.60 -5.32 -4.02
N HIS A 272 -2.44 -4.91 -3.06
CA HIS A 272 -2.41 -3.55 -2.53
C HIS A 272 -1.22 -3.31 -1.56
N GLN A 273 -0.65 -4.37 -0.98
CA GLN A 273 0.54 -4.29 -0.11
C GLN A 273 1.59 -5.31 -0.57
N PRO A 274 2.88 -4.92 -0.60
CA PRO A 274 3.95 -5.82 -1.01
C PRO A 274 4.17 -6.91 0.05
N GLY A 275 4.56 -8.12 -0.38
CA GLY A 275 4.91 -9.24 0.52
C GLY A 275 3.76 -10.17 0.94
N LYS A 276 2.50 -9.86 0.61
CA LYS A 276 1.38 -10.81 0.73
C LYS A 276 1.39 -11.74 -0.49
N VAL A 277 2.25 -12.76 -0.48
CA VAL A 277 2.19 -13.84 -1.48
C VAL A 277 0.87 -14.59 -1.29
N VAL A 278 -0.18 -14.18 -1.98
CA VAL A 278 -1.33 -15.05 -2.21
C VAL A 278 -0.88 -16.05 -3.27
N LYS A 279 -0.19 -17.13 -2.86
CA LYS A 279 0.02 -18.25 -3.76
C LYS A 279 -1.37 -18.77 -4.15
N PHE A 280 -1.84 -18.41 -5.35
CA PHE A 280 -2.93 -19.12 -6.00
C PHE A 280 -2.39 -20.47 -6.47
N SER A 281 -2.16 -21.38 -5.51
CA SER A 281 -2.06 -22.79 -5.83
C SER A 281 -3.40 -23.20 -6.42
N GLY A 282 -3.34 -23.61 -7.69
CA GLY A 282 -4.50 -23.98 -8.48
C GLY A 282 -5.42 -24.98 -7.78
N ASN A 283 -6.67 -24.92 -8.23
CA ASN A 283 -7.87 -25.63 -7.78
C ASN A 283 -8.57 -24.98 -6.59
N GLY A 284 -9.60 -24.19 -6.92
CA GLY A 284 -10.56 -23.68 -5.95
C GLY A 284 -11.18 -24.81 -5.14
N GLN A 285 -10.78 -24.90 -3.88
CA GLN A 285 -11.44 -25.59 -2.79
C GLN A 285 -10.76 -25.15 -1.50
N TYR A 286 -11.35 -24.23 -0.73
CA TYR A 286 -11.02 -24.13 0.70
C TYR A 286 -12.29 -23.89 1.51
N PHE A 287 -12.71 -25.01 2.12
CA PHE A 287 -13.51 -25.09 3.32
C PHE A 287 -12.74 -24.48 4.50
N PHE A 288 -13.48 -23.85 5.41
CA PHE A 288 -13.03 -23.62 6.79
C PHE A 288 -13.18 -24.93 7.57
N ASN A 289 -12.08 -25.46 8.10
CA ASN A 289 -12.06 -26.35 9.25
C ASN A 289 -10.66 -26.26 9.88
N MET A 290 -10.56 -25.80 11.14
CA MET A 290 -9.30 -25.76 11.90
C MET A 290 -9.53 -26.48 13.24
N ASP A 291 -9.68 -27.81 13.19
CA ASP A 291 -9.45 -28.74 14.32
C ASP A 291 -9.40 -30.18 13.80
N ALA A 292 -8.51 -30.46 12.84
CA ALA A 292 -8.16 -31.83 12.48
C ALA A 292 -6.64 -31.97 12.53
N GLN A 293 -6.17 -32.87 13.40
CA GLN A 293 -4.76 -33.24 13.54
C GLN A 293 -4.19 -33.68 12.19
N GLU A 294 -2.98 -33.20 11.90
CA GLU A 294 -2.18 -33.56 10.74
C GLU A 294 -1.76 -35.04 10.82
N ASP A 295 -2.45 -35.89 10.06
CA ASP A 295 -1.89 -37.20 9.68
C ASP A 295 -1.36 -37.10 8.24
N ASP A 296 -0.06 -36.86 8.16
CA ASP A 296 0.75 -37.03 6.96
C ASP A 296 0.92 -38.52 6.68
N GLN A 297 0.21 -39.04 5.65
CA GLN A 297 0.61 -40.28 4.97
C GLN A 297 -0.14 -40.51 3.64
N GLY A 298 0.61 -40.47 2.53
CA GLY A 298 0.52 -41.54 1.52
C GLY A 298 -0.19 -41.28 0.18
N LYS A 299 0.63 -41.03 -0.85
CA LYS A 299 0.56 -41.58 -2.23
C LYS A 299 -0.67 -41.25 -3.11
N ARG A 300 -0.48 -40.26 -4.00
CA ARG A 300 -1.28 -40.02 -5.22
C ARG A 300 -1.14 -41.18 -6.23
N LYS A 301 -2.26 -41.86 -6.53
CA LYS A 301 -2.44 -42.60 -7.80
C LYS A 301 -3.31 -41.76 -8.75
N ARG A 302 -2.76 -41.44 -9.93
CA ARG A 302 -3.48 -40.82 -11.06
C ARG A 302 -4.40 -41.84 -11.74
N LYS A 303 -5.68 -41.50 -11.84
CA LYS A 303 -6.69 -41.89 -12.85
C LYS A 303 -7.76 -40.79 -12.73
N GLY A 304 -8.24 -40.07 -13.74
CA GLY A 304 -8.40 -40.37 -15.15
C GLY A 304 -9.89 -40.18 -15.48
N ARG A 305 -10.23 -39.02 -16.07
CA ARG A 305 -11.36 -38.77 -16.99
C ARG A 305 -12.79 -38.60 -16.45
N ASP A 306 -13.45 -37.57 -17.02
CA ASP A 306 -14.88 -37.27 -17.20
C ASP A 306 -15.85 -37.41 -16.01
N ASP A 307 -16.26 -36.29 -15.41
CA ASP A 307 -17.69 -35.89 -15.32
C ASP A 307 -17.82 -34.47 -14.74
N HIS A 308 -18.72 -33.66 -15.27
CA HIS A 308 -19.07 -32.33 -14.76
C HIS A 308 -20.28 -32.47 -13.82
N PRO A 309 -20.16 -32.33 -12.48
CA PRO A 309 -21.31 -32.07 -11.65
C PRO A 309 -21.46 -30.56 -11.50
N GLU A 310 -22.61 -30.04 -11.94
CA GLU A 310 -23.08 -28.70 -11.63
C GLU A 310 -22.86 -28.40 -10.13
N ARG A 311 -22.11 -27.32 -9.86
CA ARG A 311 -21.84 -26.85 -8.49
C ARG A 311 -23.17 -26.46 -7.83
N LYS A 312 -23.79 -27.39 -7.08
CA LYS A 312 -24.84 -27.05 -6.12
C LYS A 312 -24.28 -26.01 -5.13
N LYS A 313 -24.91 -24.83 -5.06
CA LYS A 313 -24.63 -23.84 -4.00
C LYS A 313 -24.85 -24.53 -2.66
N LYS A 314 -23.81 -24.61 -1.82
CA LYS A 314 -23.98 -25.00 -0.43
C LYS A 314 -24.84 -23.97 0.28
N GLU A 315 -25.85 -24.44 1.00
CA GLU A 315 -26.65 -23.63 1.89
C GLU A 315 -25.76 -23.09 3.03
N PHE A 316 -26.00 -21.84 3.41
CA PHE A 316 -25.31 -21.18 4.53
C PHE A 316 -25.83 -21.76 5.84
N ASP A 317 -24.94 -22.21 6.71
CA ASP A 317 -25.28 -22.76 8.02
C ASP A 317 -25.34 -21.64 9.07
N PRO A 318 -26.54 -21.27 9.59
CA PRO A 318 -26.70 -20.20 10.58
C PRO A 318 -25.98 -20.49 11.90
N GLU A 319 -25.73 -21.76 12.25
CA GLU A 319 -25.07 -22.13 13.50
C GLU A 319 -23.58 -21.76 13.51
N SER A 320 -22.96 -21.62 12.33
CA SER A 320 -21.57 -21.21 12.16
C SER A 320 -21.34 -19.69 12.16
N CYS A 321 -22.40 -18.89 12.32
CA CYS A 321 -22.33 -17.44 12.19
C CYS A 321 -21.78 -16.77 13.46
N TRP A 322 -20.60 -16.17 13.35
CA TRP A 322 -19.90 -15.47 14.44
C TRP A 322 -20.64 -14.24 15.01
N PHE A 323 -21.66 -13.73 14.32
CA PHE A 323 -22.44 -12.54 14.71
C PHE A 323 -23.88 -12.86 15.13
N CYS A 324 -24.36 -14.09 14.99
CA CYS A 324 -25.67 -14.46 15.49
C CYS A 324 -25.57 -14.68 17.01
N LEU A 325 -26.34 -13.93 17.82
CA LEU A 325 -26.37 -14.15 19.28
C LEU A 325 -26.79 -15.57 19.69
N SER A 326 -27.55 -16.25 18.82
CA SER A 326 -27.97 -17.64 19.00
C SER A 326 -26.89 -18.66 18.64
N SER A 327 -25.79 -18.26 17.97
CA SER A 327 -24.69 -19.16 17.64
C SER A 327 -23.78 -19.39 18.87
N PRO A 328 -23.31 -20.63 19.10
CA PRO A 328 -22.33 -20.92 20.14
C PRO A 328 -20.95 -20.27 19.88
N SER A 329 -20.69 -19.81 18.66
CA SER A 329 -19.41 -19.20 18.26
C SER A 329 -19.31 -17.69 18.56
N VAL A 330 -20.39 -17.07 19.05
CA VAL A 330 -20.43 -15.62 19.31
C VAL A 330 -19.64 -15.24 20.56
N GLU A 331 -18.88 -14.15 20.46
CA GLU A 331 -18.09 -13.63 21.59
C GLU A 331 -18.91 -12.69 22.46
N LYS A 332 -19.65 -13.30 23.39
CA LYS A 332 -20.60 -12.62 24.29
C LYS A 332 -19.97 -11.49 25.13
N HIS A 333 -18.66 -11.54 25.39
CA HIS A 333 -17.99 -10.51 26.20
C HIS A 333 -17.84 -9.17 25.47
N LEU A 334 -18.03 -9.12 24.15
CA LEU A 334 -17.99 -7.89 23.35
C LEU A 334 -19.33 -7.15 23.32
N VAL A 335 -20.43 -7.78 23.75
CA VAL A 335 -21.76 -7.18 23.73
C VAL A 335 -21.84 -6.05 24.76
N ILE A 336 -22.30 -4.89 24.34
CA ILE A 336 -22.44 -3.68 25.18
C ILE A 336 -23.88 -3.54 25.66
N SER A 337 -24.84 -3.53 24.74
CA SER A 337 -26.26 -3.35 25.02
C SER A 337 -27.09 -4.23 24.08
N VAL A 338 -28.23 -4.71 24.54
CA VAL A 338 -29.14 -5.56 23.76
C VAL A 338 -30.51 -4.89 23.75
N GLY A 339 -31.07 -4.68 22.57
CA GLY A 339 -32.43 -4.20 22.37
C GLY A 339 -33.38 -5.33 22.01
N SER A 340 -34.52 -4.98 21.41
CA SER A 340 -35.56 -5.93 21.01
C SER A 340 -35.19 -6.76 19.79
N HIS A 341 -34.55 -6.16 18.78
CA HIS A 341 -34.16 -6.82 17.52
C HIS A 341 -32.70 -6.57 17.10
N CYS A 342 -32.03 -5.59 17.71
CA CYS A 342 -30.64 -5.24 17.47
C CYS A 342 -29.86 -5.21 18.79
N TYR A 343 -28.55 -5.43 18.70
CA TYR A 343 -27.63 -5.29 19.81
C TYR A 343 -26.40 -4.49 19.40
N LEU A 344 -25.78 -3.86 20.38
CA LEU A 344 -24.55 -3.09 20.25
C LEU A 344 -23.38 -3.93 20.76
N ALA A 345 -22.30 -4.02 19.99
CA ALA A 345 -21.09 -4.73 20.40
C ALA A 345 -19.82 -3.94 20.06
N LEU A 346 -18.75 -4.16 20.83
CA LEU A 346 -17.44 -3.61 20.51
C LEU A 346 -16.88 -4.28 19.25
N ALA A 347 -16.27 -3.50 18.36
CA ALA A 347 -15.61 -4.05 17.18
C ALA A 347 -14.31 -4.76 17.58
N LYS A 348 -14.07 -5.97 17.06
CA LYS A 348 -12.76 -6.61 17.14
C LYS A 348 -11.70 -5.80 16.40
N GLY A 349 -10.57 -5.58 17.07
CA GLY A 349 -9.52 -4.69 16.58
C GLY A 349 -10.08 -3.30 16.28
N PRO A 350 -10.51 -2.53 17.29
CA PRO A 350 -11.22 -1.29 17.08
C PRO A 350 -10.26 -0.17 16.60
N LEU A 351 -10.70 0.66 15.64
CA LEU A 351 -9.91 1.81 15.14
C LEU A 351 -9.69 2.85 16.25
N THR A 352 -10.73 3.06 17.07
CA THR A 352 -10.71 3.89 18.27
C THR A 352 -11.31 3.09 19.43
N PRO A 353 -10.97 3.39 20.71
CA PRO A 353 -11.50 2.64 21.86
C PRO A 353 -13.04 2.60 21.96
N TYR A 354 -13.75 3.46 21.21
CA TYR A 354 -15.20 3.56 21.20
C TYR A 354 -15.81 3.16 19.83
N HIS A 355 -15.08 2.39 19.03
CA HIS A 355 -15.57 1.82 17.77
C HIS A 355 -16.48 0.64 18.03
N VAL A 356 -17.76 0.79 17.70
CA VAL A 356 -18.81 -0.19 17.99
C VAL A 356 -19.57 -0.60 16.72
N LEU A 357 -20.29 -1.71 16.82
CA LEU A 357 -21.08 -2.33 15.77
C LEU A 357 -22.55 -2.38 16.21
N ILE A 358 -23.45 -1.97 15.32
CA ILE A 358 -24.89 -2.26 15.45
C ILE A 358 -25.16 -3.50 14.59
N LEU A 359 -25.72 -4.52 15.24
CA LEU A 359 -25.94 -5.85 14.66
C LEU A 359 -27.39 -6.29 14.93
N PRO A 360 -28.12 -6.85 13.95
CA PRO A 360 -29.40 -7.48 14.23
C PRO A 360 -29.19 -8.80 14.97
N ILE A 361 -30.10 -9.13 15.88
CA ILE A 361 -30.09 -10.39 16.65
C ILE A 361 -30.34 -11.57 15.71
N THR A 362 -31.30 -11.43 14.79
CA THR A 362 -31.63 -12.40 13.75
C THR A 362 -30.69 -12.29 12.55
N HIS A 363 -30.50 -13.41 11.85
CA HIS A 363 -29.62 -13.47 10.70
C HIS A 363 -30.20 -12.71 9.49
N HIS A 364 -29.70 -11.50 9.26
CA HIS A 364 -29.96 -10.72 8.06
C HIS A 364 -28.65 -10.38 7.36
N GLN A 365 -28.61 -10.50 6.04
CA GLN A 365 -27.39 -10.26 5.27
C GLN A 365 -27.11 -8.77 5.00
N ALA A 366 -28.16 -7.95 4.85
CA ALA A 366 -28.05 -6.56 4.41
C ALA A 366 -29.26 -5.71 4.84
N SER A 367 -29.05 -4.40 4.97
CA SER A 367 -30.12 -3.43 5.33
C SER A 367 -31.26 -3.36 4.31
N THR A 368 -31.05 -3.83 3.08
CA THR A 368 -32.10 -3.91 2.06
C THR A 368 -33.13 -5.00 2.32
N ARG A 369 -32.86 -5.95 3.23
CA ARG A 369 -33.69 -7.14 3.49
C ARG A 369 -34.25 -7.22 4.91
N ILE A 370 -34.07 -6.18 5.73
CA ILE A 370 -34.57 -6.15 7.10
C ILE A 370 -36.01 -5.61 7.17
N PRO A 371 -36.86 -6.11 8.10
CA PRO A 371 -38.16 -5.51 8.43
C PRO A 371 -38.06 -4.07 8.94
N GLU A 372 -39.16 -3.31 8.86
CA GLU A 372 -39.19 -1.91 9.33
C GLU A 372 -38.92 -1.77 10.83
N GLU A 373 -39.34 -2.74 11.64
CA GLU A 373 -39.09 -2.77 13.09
C GLU A 373 -37.58 -2.72 13.42
N ILE A 374 -36.77 -3.46 12.65
CA ILE A 374 -35.30 -3.47 12.79
C ILE A 374 -34.71 -2.13 12.33
N VAL A 375 -35.23 -1.55 11.24
CA VAL A 375 -34.77 -0.25 10.73
C VAL A 375 -34.98 0.84 11.77
N ASP A 376 -36.14 0.86 12.42
CA ASP A 376 -36.47 1.89 13.41
C ASP A 376 -35.64 1.75 14.69
N GLU A 377 -35.32 0.52 15.09
CA GLU A 377 -34.40 0.29 16.20
C GLU A 377 -32.95 0.71 15.86
N ILE A 378 -32.47 0.44 14.63
CA ILE A 378 -31.18 0.92 14.16
C ILE A 378 -31.12 2.46 14.21
N LYS A 379 -32.19 3.15 13.82
CA LYS A 379 -32.26 4.62 13.93
C LYS A 379 -32.14 5.07 15.38
N LYS A 380 -32.83 4.43 16.33
CA LYS A 380 -32.72 4.73 17.76
C LYS A 380 -31.29 4.55 18.27
N PHE A 381 -30.61 3.46 17.91
CA PHE A 381 -29.19 3.25 18.24
C PHE A 381 -28.28 4.33 17.63
N LYS A 382 -28.48 4.68 16.35
CA LYS A 382 -27.71 5.75 15.70
C LYS A 382 -27.91 7.10 16.40
N GLU A 383 -29.13 7.45 16.80
CA GLU A 383 -29.43 8.68 17.53
C GLU A 383 -28.79 8.70 18.93
N ALA A 384 -28.89 7.59 19.67
CA ALA A 384 -28.25 7.44 20.98
C ALA A 384 -26.73 7.60 20.87
N LEU A 385 -26.10 6.94 19.89
CA LEU A 385 -24.67 7.05 19.62
C LEU A 385 -24.26 8.47 19.20
N LYS A 386 -25.05 9.15 18.36
CA LYS A 386 -24.79 10.56 17.99
C LYS A 386 -24.77 11.46 19.23
N ARG A 387 -25.72 11.30 20.16
CA ARG A 387 -25.74 12.07 21.43
C ARG A 387 -24.56 11.73 22.33
N PHE A 388 -24.24 10.44 22.46
CA PHE A 388 -23.11 9.94 23.23
C PHE A 388 -21.77 10.49 22.74
N TYR A 389 -21.46 10.36 21.45
CA TYR A 389 -20.22 10.92 20.88
C TYR A 389 -20.22 12.44 20.88
N GLY A 390 -21.39 13.07 20.74
CA GLY A 390 -21.56 14.51 20.87
C GLY A 390 -21.10 15.05 22.23
N SER A 391 -21.35 14.30 23.32
CA SER A 391 -20.87 14.62 24.67
C SER A 391 -19.35 14.53 24.83
N MET A 392 -18.67 13.79 23.93
CA MET A 392 -17.21 13.66 23.89
C MET A 392 -16.56 14.59 22.86
N GLU A 393 -17.31 15.57 22.33
CA GLU A 393 -16.86 16.47 21.27
C GLU A 393 -16.36 15.74 20.00
N LYS A 394 -17.00 14.61 19.66
CA LYS A 394 -16.71 13.83 18.46
C LYS A 394 -17.94 13.76 17.56
N TYR A 395 -17.70 13.53 16.28
CA TYR A 395 -18.72 13.08 15.34
C TYR A 395 -18.61 11.58 15.14
N VAL A 396 -19.59 11.00 14.46
CA VAL A 396 -19.63 9.56 14.16
C VAL A 396 -19.90 9.36 12.68
N VAL A 397 -19.12 8.47 12.08
CA VAL A 397 -19.35 7.95 10.73
C VAL A 397 -19.95 6.57 10.87
N PHE A 398 -21.09 6.35 10.22
CA PHE A 398 -21.72 5.04 10.14
C PHE A 398 -21.42 4.46 8.77
N PHE A 399 -21.02 3.18 8.68
CA PHE A 399 -20.89 2.53 7.39
C PHE A 399 -21.28 1.06 7.43
N GLU A 400 -21.86 0.59 6.32
CA GLU A 400 -22.26 -0.79 6.08
C GLU A 400 -21.53 -1.32 4.85
N ARG A 401 -20.98 -2.53 4.96
CA ARG A 401 -20.42 -3.26 3.82
C ARG A 401 -21.21 -4.53 3.55
N ASN A 402 -22.10 -4.47 2.58
CA ASN A 402 -22.78 -5.64 2.03
C ASN A 402 -21.97 -6.23 0.85
N TYR A 403 -20.79 -6.78 1.12
CA TYR A 403 -19.97 -7.50 0.14
C TYR A 403 -19.23 -8.64 0.81
N LYS A 404 -19.49 -9.87 0.35
CA LYS A 404 -18.99 -11.13 0.94
C LYS A 404 -19.22 -11.19 2.46
N THR A 405 -20.31 -10.61 2.94
CA THR A 405 -20.74 -10.68 4.34
C THR A 405 -21.87 -11.70 4.48
N SER A 406 -21.85 -12.44 5.59
CA SER A 406 -22.93 -13.34 5.99
C SER A 406 -23.95 -12.60 6.86
N HIS A 407 -23.50 -11.76 7.78
CA HIS A 407 -24.35 -11.00 8.70
C HIS A 407 -24.21 -9.50 8.47
N MET A 408 -25.30 -8.77 8.64
CA MET A 408 -25.36 -7.32 8.52
C MET A 408 -24.64 -6.66 9.69
N GLN A 409 -23.70 -5.77 9.40
CA GLN A 409 -22.96 -5.03 10.41
C GLN A 409 -22.85 -3.56 10.02
N ILE A 410 -23.38 -2.68 10.88
CA ILE A 410 -23.20 -1.23 10.74
C ILE A 410 -22.09 -0.82 11.70
N GLN A 411 -20.95 -0.41 11.15
CA GLN A 411 -19.79 0.02 11.89
C GLN A 411 -19.98 1.49 12.27
N CYS A 412 -19.71 1.83 13.54
CA CYS A 412 -19.92 3.16 14.10
C CYS A 412 -18.58 3.68 14.63
N VAL A 413 -17.91 4.54 13.86
CA VAL A 413 -16.56 5.01 14.20
C VAL A 413 -16.62 6.48 14.61
N PRO A 414 -16.25 6.82 15.85
CA PRO A 414 -16.16 8.20 16.27
C PRO A 414 -14.89 8.87 15.72
N VAL A 415 -15.05 10.07 15.18
CA VAL A 415 -14.01 10.88 14.54
C VAL A 415 -13.94 12.28 15.15
N PRO A 416 -12.77 12.95 15.18
CA PRO A 416 -12.64 14.32 15.67
C PRO A 416 -13.49 15.31 14.87
N ARG A 417 -14.06 16.35 15.52
CA ARG A 417 -14.88 17.35 14.80
C ARG A 417 -14.12 18.10 13.69
N ALA A 418 -12.81 18.29 13.86
CA ALA A 418 -11.98 19.03 12.91
C ALA A 418 -11.89 18.39 11.51
N CYS A 419 -12.17 17.08 11.38
CA CYS A 419 -12.09 16.39 10.09
C CYS A 419 -13.39 16.40 9.28
N GLU A 420 -14.47 17.01 9.80
CA GLU A 420 -15.80 17.00 9.16
C GLU A 420 -15.76 17.47 7.70
N SER A 421 -15.09 18.59 7.43
CA SER A 421 -15.00 19.16 6.08
C SER A 421 -14.16 18.32 5.11
N GLN A 422 -13.26 17.48 5.63
CA GLN A 422 -12.33 16.67 4.84
C GLN A 422 -12.86 15.25 4.60
N LEU A 423 -13.86 14.79 5.37
CA LEU A 423 -14.36 13.41 5.28
C LEU A 423 -14.79 13.04 3.86
N LEU A 424 -15.63 13.86 3.23
CA LEU A 424 -16.12 13.58 1.88
C LEU A 424 -14.97 13.52 0.85
N GLU A 425 -14.02 14.44 0.94
CA GLU A 425 -12.85 14.51 0.05
C GLU A 425 -11.97 13.26 0.23
N VAL A 426 -11.68 12.84 1.47
CA VAL A 426 -10.88 11.63 1.75
C VAL A 426 -11.60 10.37 1.24
N PHE A 427 -12.93 10.29 1.38
CA PHE A 427 -13.71 9.20 0.78
C PHE A 427 -13.63 9.19 -0.75
N GLN A 428 -13.64 10.36 -1.40
CA GLN A 428 -13.50 10.48 -2.85
C GLN A 428 -12.08 10.14 -3.33
N ASP A 429 -11.06 10.60 -2.62
CA ASP A 429 -9.66 10.31 -2.91
C ASP A 429 -9.38 8.81 -2.82
N GLU A 430 -9.78 8.17 -1.72
CA GLU A 430 -9.62 6.72 -1.54
C GLU A 430 -10.43 5.91 -2.54
N ALA A 431 -11.62 6.38 -2.92
CA ALA A 431 -12.38 5.76 -3.99
C ALA A 431 -11.68 5.91 -5.35
N GLY A 432 -11.07 7.08 -5.62
CA GLY A 432 -10.27 7.32 -6.82
C GLY A 432 -9.04 6.41 -6.90
N ILE A 433 -8.29 6.30 -5.79
CA ILE A 433 -7.14 5.41 -5.65
C ILE A 433 -7.53 3.95 -5.94
N ASN A 434 -8.68 3.52 -5.42
CA ASN A 434 -9.18 2.16 -5.60
C ASN A 434 -10.00 1.97 -6.89
N SER A 435 -10.11 2.98 -7.77
CA SER A 435 -10.92 2.98 -9.00
C SER A 435 -12.38 2.58 -8.76
N ILE A 436 -12.93 3.01 -7.63
CA ILE A 436 -14.30 2.76 -7.18
C ILE A 436 -15.18 3.91 -7.64
N GLN A 437 -16.25 3.59 -8.36
CA GLN A 437 -17.28 4.58 -8.69
C GLN A 437 -18.17 4.82 -7.47
N MET A 438 -18.08 6.04 -6.94
CA MET A 438 -18.84 6.52 -5.79
C MET A 438 -19.94 7.48 -6.24
N GLU A 439 -21.11 7.35 -5.63
CA GLU A 439 -22.23 8.27 -5.79
C GLU A 439 -22.52 8.92 -4.43
N VAL A 440 -22.67 10.24 -4.42
CA VAL A 440 -23.10 11.00 -3.24
C VAL A 440 -24.60 11.16 -3.33
N LEU A 441 -25.30 10.61 -2.34
CA LEU A 441 -26.74 10.64 -2.19
C LEU A 441 -27.16 11.76 -1.23
N PRO A 442 -28.35 12.34 -1.42
CA PRO A 442 -28.89 13.34 -0.51
C PRO A 442 -29.12 12.75 0.90
N PRO A 443 -29.17 13.62 1.92
CA PRO A 443 -29.52 13.20 3.27
C PRO A 443 -30.86 12.46 3.29
N TYR A 444 -30.94 11.39 4.09
CA TYR A 444 -32.12 10.55 4.27
C TYR A 444 -32.55 9.70 3.05
N ALA A 445 -31.67 9.50 2.07
CA ALA A 445 -31.92 8.52 1.01
C ALA A 445 -32.15 7.11 1.60
N ASP A 446 -33.21 6.43 1.15
CA ASP A 446 -33.46 5.04 1.54
C ASP A 446 -32.65 4.10 0.65
N MET A 447 -31.77 3.33 1.29
CA MET A 447 -30.92 2.32 0.64
C MET A 447 -31.73 1.28 -0.14
N ARG A 448 -32.99 1.02 0.24
CA ARG A 448 -33.89 0.11 -0.50
C ARG A 448 -34.28 0.65 -1.88
N GLN A 449 -34.23 1.96 -2.08
CA GLN A 449 -34.56 2.61 -3.36
C GLN A 449 -33.34 2.70 -4.28
N VAL A 450 -32.13 2.69 -3.72
CA VAL A 450 -30.88 2.86 -4.47
C VAL A 450 -30.21 1.52 -4.80
N ALA A 451 -30.27 0.54 -3.89
CA ALA A 451 -29.64 -0.76 -4.07
C ALA A 451 -30.66 -1.83 -4.45
N LEU A 452 -30.38 -2.57 -5.54
CA LEU A 452 -31.17 -3.74 -5.91
C LEU A 452 -31.05 -4.83 -4.84
N PRO A 453 -32.14 -5.50 -4.44
CA PRO A 453 -32.10 -6.58 -3.45
C PRO A 453 -31.10 -7.68 -3.85
N GLY A 454 -30.06 -7.88 -3.03
CA GLY A 454 -29.01 -8.87 -3.25
C GLY A 454 -27.82 -8.41 -4.10
N ALA A 455 -27.84 -7.19 -4.63
CA ALA A 455 -26.64 -6.58 -5.19
C ALA A 455 -25.70 -6.18 -4.04
N PRO A 456 -24.39 -6.47 -4.16
CA PRO A 456 -23.45 -6.05 -3.13
C PRO A 456 -23.19 -4.54 -3.22
N TYR A 457 -23.09 -3.91 -2.06
CA TYR A 457 -22.89 -2.46 -1.95
C TYR A 457 -22.02 -2.10 -0.74
N PHE A 458 -21.52 -0.88 -0.76
CA PHE A 458 -20.98 -0.20 0.41
C PHE A 458 -21.73 1.12 0.59
N HIS A 459 -22.09 1.42 1.83
CA HIS A 459 -22.83 2.61 2.22
C HIS A 459 -22.15 3.27 3.41
N ALA A 460 -22.02 4.58 3.39
CA ALA A 460 -21.56 5.35 4.55
C ALA A 460 -22.44 6.59 4.75
N GLU A 461 -22.70 6.94 6.01
CA GLU A 461 -23.40 8.15 6.42
C GLU A 461 -22.40 9.08 7.11
N LEU A 462 -22.24 10.27 6.55
CA LEU A 462 -21.34 11.29 7.08
C LEU A 462 -22.03 12.17 8.14
N PRO A 463 -21.27 12.85 9.01
CA PRO A 463 -21.81 13.79 9.99
C PRO A 463 -22.55 14.97 9.33
N SER A 464 -22.13 15.38 8.13
CA SER A 464 -22.77 16.44 7.33
C SER A 464 -24.21 16.10 6.91
N GLY A 465 -24.61 14.83 7.02
CA GLY A 465 -25.88 14.30 6.54
C GLY A 465 -25.78 13.67 5.15
N ASP A 466 -24.69 13.91 4.42
CA ASP A 466 -24.46 13.29 3.11
C ASP A 466 -24.31 11.78 3.25
N GLN A 467 -24.84 11.04 2.28
CA GLN A 467 -24.69 9.61 2.21
C GLN A 467 -23.83 9.23 1.02
N ILE A 468 -22.92 8.29 1.23
CA ILE A 468 -22.03 7.75 0.22
C ILE A 468 -22.54 6.37 -0.17
N TYR A 469 -22.76 6.17 -1.46
CA TYR A 469 -23.13 4.88 -2.03
C TYR A 469 -22.10 4.41 -3.03
N VAL A 470 -21.74 3.13 -2.92
CA VAL A 470 -20.84 2.47 -3.83
C VAL A 470 -21.42 1.13 -4.24
N LYS A 471 -21.53 0.91 -5.55
CA LYS A 471 -21.88 -0.39 -6.11
C LYS A 471 -20.65 -1.30 -6.10
N ALA A 472 -20.65 -2.31 -5.23
CA ALA A 472 -19.51 -3.21 -5.10
C ALA A 472 -19.42 -4.15 -6.31
N LYS A 473 -18.25 -4.19 -6.96
CA LYS A 473 -17.93 -5.12 -8.06
C LYS A 473 -17.11 -6.31 -7.54
N GLN A 474 -16.76 -7.27 -8.41
CA GLN A 474 -16.07 -8.53 -8.05
C GLN A 474 -14.71 -8.36 -7.31
N HIS A 475 -14.14 -7.15 -7.26
CA HIS A 475 -12.86 -6.85 -6.61
C HIS A 475 -12.96 -5.71 -5.58
N PHE A 476 -14.10 -5.56 -4.90
CA PHE A 476 -14.25 -4.51 -3.87
C PHE A 476 -13.39 -4.79 -2.62
N PRO A 477 -12.60 -3.83 -2.13
CA PRO A 477 -11.76 -4.01 -0.94
C PRO A 477 -12.61 -4.22 0.31
N LEU A 478 -12.31 -5.28 1.06
CA LEU A 478 -13.08 -5.60 2.27
C LEU A 478 -12.90 -4.53 3.34
N HIS A 479 -11.74 -3.90 3.44
CA HIS A 479 -11.45 -2.94 4.50
C HIS A 479 -11.74 -1.48 4.12
N PHE A 480 -12.34 -1.21 2.96
CA PHE A 480 -12.53 0.15 2.42
C PHE A 480 -12.93 1.20 3.46
N GLY A 481 -14.05 1.00 4.17
CA GLY A 481 -14.49 1.98 5.18
C GLY A 481 -13.51 2.18 6.34
N ARG A 482 -12.73 1.16 6.69
CA ARG A 482 -11.66 1.27 7.71
C ARG A 482 -10.41 1.93 7.13
N ASP A 483 -10.05 1.60 5.89
CA ASP A 483 -8.90 2.18 5.18
C ASP A 483 -9.06 3.71 5.13
N VAL A 484 -10.22 4.20 4.67
CA VAL A 484 -10.55 5.64 4.65
C VAL A 484 -10.42 6.26 6.04
N LEU A 485 -11.08 5.68 7.05
CA LEU A 485 -11.11 6.30 8.38
C LEU A 485 -9.77 6.23 9.11
N SER A 486 -8.88 5.32 8.73
CA SER A 486 -7.55 5.18 9.31
C SER A 486 -6.53 6.21 8.79
N CYS A 487 -6.86 6.93 7.70
CA CYS A 487 -5.98 7.91 7.08
C CYS A 487 -5.48 8.99 8.08
N PRO A 488 -4.26 9.52 7.86
CA PRO A 488 -3.67 10.60 8.68
C PRO A 488 -4.57 11.82 8.87
N GLN A 489 -5.39 12.14 7.87
CA GLN A 489 -6.30 13.29 7.87
C GLN A 489 -7.50 13.12 8.82
N ILE A 490 -7.81 11.87 9.25
CA ILE A 490 -8.99 11.56 10.06
C ILE A 490 -8.59 11.04 11.45
N LEU A 491 -8.00 9.85 11.53
CA LEU A 491 -7.64 9.19 12.80
C LEU A 491 -6.13 8.96 12.97
N ASN A 492 -5.35 9.06 11.90
CA ASN A 492 -3.90 8.83 11.92
C ASN A 492 -3.51 7.49 12.55
N CYS A 493 -4.11 6.42 12.06
CA CYS A 493 -3.91 5.07 12.56
C CYS A 493 -3.90 4.01 11.44
N GLU A 494 -3.09 4.26 10.41
CA GLU A 494 -2.98 3.44 9.19
C GLU A 494 -2.69 1.96 9.50
N ASP A 495 -1.91 1.67 10.55
CA ASP A 495 -1.62 0.30 11.01
C ASP A 495 -2.85 -0.48 11.51
N LYS A 496 -3.97 0.22 11.80
CA LYS A 496 -5.21 -0.37 12.32
C LYS A 496 -6.27 -0.63 11.24
N ALA A 497 -5.96 -0.34 9.98
CA ALA A 497 -6.85 -0.58 8.85
C ALA A 497 -7.31 -2.06 8.78
N ASP A 498 -6.36 -3.00 8.92
CA ASP A 498 -6.63 -4.42 9.10
C ASP A 498 -6.86 -4.74 10.59
N TRP A 499 -8.09 -5.16 10.92
CA TRP A 499 -8.47 -5.49 12.31
C TRP A 499 -7.62 -6.62 12.92
N ARG A 500 -7.01 -7.48 12.09
CA ARG A 500 -6.15 -8.58 12.57
C ARG A 500 -4.85 -8.09 13.17
N GLN A 501 -4.38 -6.91 12.75
CA GLN A 501 -3.12 -6.32 13.19
C GLN A 501 -3.28 -5.51 14.48
N CYS A 502 -4.52 -5.24 14.90
CA CYS A 502 -4.83 -4.50 16.11
C CYS A 502 -5.74 -5.28 17.08
N GLN A 503 -5.64 -6.61 17.09
CA GLN A 503 -6.35 -7.44 18.05
C GLN A 503 -5.86 -7.15 19.47
N LEU A 504 -6.81 -6.99 20.39
CA LEU A 504 -6.57 -6.75 21.80
C LEU A 504 -6.67 -8.08 22.57
N SER A 505 -6.11 -8.13 23.78
CA SER A 505 -6.35 -9.28 24.66
C SER A 505 -7.82 -9.30 25.11
N ARG A 506 -8.30 -10.48 25.51
CA ARG A 506 -9.67 -10.62 26.03
C ARG A 506 -9.90 -9.76 27.27
N GLU A 507 -8.90 -9.59 28.14
CA GLU A 507 -9.03 -8.73 29.31
C GLU A 507 -9.19 -7.25 28.93
N GLU A 508 -8.40 -6.78 27.95
CA GLU A 508 -8.48 -5.40 27.43
C GLU A 508 -9.84 -5.13 26.77
N GLU A 509 -10.36 -6.09 25.99
CA GLU A 509 -11.68 -6.01 25.39
C GLU A 509 -12.79 -5.88 26.44
N VAL A 510 -12.72 -6.68 27.51
CA VAL A 510 -13.69 -6.62 28.63
C VAL A 510 -13.63 -5.26 29.34
N GLU A 511 -12.44 -4.73 29.58
CA GLU A 511 -12.27 -3.42 30.21
C GLU A 511 -12.82 -2.30 29.31
N HIS A 512 -12.57 -2.36 28.00
CA HIS A 512 -13.14 -1.41 27.04
C HIS A 512 -14.66 -1.46 27.00
N VAL A 513 -15.26 -2.66 27.00
CA VAL A 513 -16.73 -2.82 27.06
C VAL A 513 -17.28 -2.25 28.34
N LYS A 514 -16.63 -2.50 29.48
CA LYS A 514 -17.06 -1.97 30.79
C LYS A 514 -17.04 -0.43 30.81
N ASN A 515 -15.92 0.17 30.38
CA ASN A 515 -15.78 1.63 30.30
C ASN A 515 -16.80 2.25 29.32
N PHE A 516 -17.05 1.59 28.18
CA PHE A 516 -18.08 2.03 27.25
C PHE A 516 -19.46 2.00 27.89
N ARG A 517 -19.84 0.88 28.54
CA ARG A 517 -21.15 0.73 29.21
C ARG A 517 -21.38 1.80 30.27
N GLU A 518 -20.38 2.05 31.12
CA GLU A 518 -20.49 3.07 32.19
C GLU A 518 -20.80 4.46 31.62
N LYS A 519 -20.14 4.84 30.52
CA LYS A 519 -20.34 6.15 29.89
C LYS A 519 -21.59 6.20 29.00
N PHE A 520 -21.96 5.08 28.37
CA PHE A 520 -23.12 5.01 27.48
C PHE A 520 -24.44 4.88 28.24
N ARG A 521 -24.42 4.47 29.52
CA ARG A 521 -25.61 4.19 30.33
C ARG A 521 -26.69 5.28 30.30
N SER A 522 -26.32 6.55 30.36
CA SER A 522 -27.28 7.66 30.33
C SER A 522 -27.92 7.92 28.96
N PHE A 523 -27.39 7.30 27.92
CA PHE A 523 -27.84 7.42 26.53
C PHE A 523 -28.47 6.12 26.02
N ASP A 524 -28.36 5.04 26.80
CA ASP A 524 -28.87 3.73 26.42
C ASP A 524 -30.38 3.65 26.63
N PHE A 525 -31.13 3.57 25.54
CA PHE A 525 -32.59 3.50 25.59
C PHE A 525 -33.11 2.09 25.91
N THR A 526 -32.25 1.06 25.87
CA THR A 526 -32.67 -0.31 26.19
C THR A 526 -32.61 -0.59 27.70
N ALA A 527 -31.84 0.22 28.45
CA ALA A 527 -31.66 0.07 29.89
C ALA A 527 -32.94 0.33 30.70
N ASP A 528 -33.88 1.12 30.17
CA ASP A 528 -35.18 1.41 30.81
C ASP A 528 -36.23 0.30 30.57
N ALA A 529 -36.00 -0.60 29.61
CA ALA A 529 -36.93 -1.69 29.31
C ALA A 529 -36.78 -2.90 30.25
N ASP A 530 -35.60 -3.07 30.86
CA ASP A 530 -35.31 -4.15 31.82
C ASP A 530 -35.79 -3.84 33.25
N SER A 531 -36.23 -2.61 33.56
CA SER A 531 -36.72 -2.26 34.90
C SER A 531 -38.19 -2.59 35.16
N ASP A 532 -38.96 -2.98 34.13
CA ASP A 532 -40.37 -3.34 34.22
C ASP A 532 -40.61 -4.87 34.19
N SER A 533 -39.55 -5.67 34.32
CA SER A 533 -39.62 -7.13 34.32
C SER A 533 -38.90 -7.80 35.50
N ASP A 534 -39.11 -7.27 36.71
CA ASP A 534 -38.83 -7.97 37.97
C ASP A 534 -40.14 -8.36 38.69
#